data_AF-A0A7S9CAK6-F1
#
_entry.id   AF-A0A7S9CAK6-F1
#
_cell.length_a   1.000
_cell.length_b   1.000
_cell.length_c   1.000
_cell.angle_alpha   90.00
_cell.angle_beta   90.00
_cell.angle_gamma   90.00
#
_symmetry.space_group_name_H-M   'P 1'
#
loop_
_entity.id
_entity.type
_entity.pdbx_description
1 polymer ?
#
loop_
_entity_poly.entity_id
_entity_poly.type
_entity_poly.pdbx_seq_one_letter_code
_entity_poly.pdbx_strand_id
1 'polypeptide(L)'
;MSRQALTLVAIGALLAACASTEPMGPPAKETIYAVTTGKQLIRFNAGQPQRILARKALSGLAAGETLLGIDYRVAKGQLFGLGASGQLYRINTADASTTPIGTPAALPREGAKEWGFDFNPTVDRIRVVNDAGFNLRLHPDTGAIVDGNAEQPGVQLDGRLAYDAADANAGKTPGIVAAGYTYNKDNDKITTNYALDGRLGLLVHQGTKEGVQPPVSPNTGRLYTVGSLGIGAFERATLDISDVSNTAYASVGQGGTSRWYRIDLASGKATLIGTVAGGEALVGAAIEP
;
A
#
# COMPACT_ATOMS: atom_id res chain seq x y z
N MET A 1 26.17 72.84 -2.90
CA MET A 1 26.35 71.37 -2.83
C MET A 1 24.99 70.74 -2.55
N SER A 2 24.28 70.29 -3.59
CA SER A 2 22.94 69.70 -3.46
C SER A 2 23.09 68.18 -3.35
N ARG A 3 22.40 67.56 -2.38
CA ARG A 3 22.32 66.11 -2.22
C ARG A 3 20.90 65.68 -2.59
N GLN A 4 20.75 65.06 -3.76
CA GLN A 4 19.53 64.37 -4.15
C GLN A 4 19.52 62.98 -3.51
N ALA A 5 18.48 62.68 -2.73
CA ALA A 5 18.21 61.34 -2.23
C ALA A 5 17.31 60.61 -3.24
N LEU A 6 17.83 59.53 -3.83
CA LEU A 6 17.06 58.63 -4.69
C LEU A 6 16.34 57.60 -3.81
N THR A 7 15.00 57.69 -3.75
CA THR A 7 14.17 56.68 -3.08
C THR A 7 13.93 55.52 -4.05
N LEU A 8 14.53 54.36 -3.77
CA LEU A 8 14.32 53.14 -4.54
C LEU A 8 12.99 52.49 -4.11
N VAL A 9 11.97 52.53 -4.97
CA VAL A 9 10.72 51.78 -4.76
C VAL A 9 10.91 50.37 -5.33
N ALA A 10 11.06 49.39 -4.45
CA ALA A 10 11.06 47.98 -4.83
C ALA A 10 9.61 47.51 -5.04
N ILE A 11 9.22 47.31 -6.31
CA ILE A 11 7.95 46.66 -6.66
C ILE A 11 8.15 45.16 -6.55
N GLY A 12 7.67 44.56 -5.46
CA GLY A 12 7.60 43.11 -5.31
C GLY A 12 6.50 42.53 -6.20
N ALA A 13 6.88 41.84 -7.27
CA ALA A 13 5.94 41.05 -8.06
C ALA A 13 5.54 39.79 -7.27
N LEU A 14 4.34 39.79 -6.70
CA LEU A 14 3.69 38.59 -6.18
C LEU A 14 3.32 37.69 -7.36
N LEU A 15 4.16 36.68 -7.63
CA LEU A 15 3.77 35.54 -8.46
C LEU A 15 2.72 34.73 -7.69
N ALA A 16 1.45 35.04 -7.91
CA ALA A 16 0.35 34.16 -7.56
C ALA A 16 0.49 32.89 -8.41
N ALA A 17 1.09 31.84 -7.85
CA ALA A 17 1.06 30.52 -8.44
C ALA A 17 -0.39 30.03 -8.46
N CYS A 18 -1.07 30.21 -9.60
CA CYS A 18 -2.33 29.55 -9.88
C CYS A 18 -2.07 28.04 -9.92
N ALA A 19 -2.24 27.35 -8.80
CA ALA A 19 -2.32 25.90 -8.78
C ALA A 19 -3.56 25.51 -9.61
N SER A 20 -3.34 25.04 -10.84
CA SER A 20 -4.41 24.54 -11.69
C SER A 20 -5.09 23.37 -10.98
N THR A 21 -6.39 23.51 -10.67
CA THR A 21 -7.18 22.45 -10.06
C THR A 21 -7.24 21.26 -11.01
N GLU A 22 -6.79 20.09 -10.57
CA GLU A 22 -6.89 18.86 -11.36
C GLU A 22 -8.37 18.55 -11.66
N PRO A 23 -8.72 18.15 -12.90
CA PRO A 23 -10.08 17.80 -13.24
C PRO A 23 -10.54 16.58 -12.43
N MET A 24 -11.75 16.68 -11.87
CA MET A 24 -12.34 15.60 -11.09
C MET A 24 -13.10 14.64 -12.02
N GLY A 25 -12.79 13.35 -11.92
CA GLY A 25 -13.48 12.30 -12.66
C GLY A 25 -14.87 11.97 -12.10
N PRO A 26 -15.60 11.04 -12.75
CA PRO A 26 -16.83 10.49 -12.18
C PRO A 26 -16.52 9.68 -10.91
N PRO A 27 -17.46 9.54 -9.97
CA PRO A 27 -17.29 8.64 -8.84
C PRO A 27 -17.16 7.19 -9.31
N ALA A 28 -16.28 6.44 -8.65
CA ALA A 28 -16.19 4.99 -8.73
C ALA A 28 -17.16 4.33 -7.75
N LYS A 29 -17.28 3.00 -7.81
CA LYS A 29 -18.10 2.24 -6.84
C LYS A 29 -17.41 2.13 -5.49
N GLU A 30 -16.07 2.12 -5.49
CA GLU A 30 -15.26 1.87 -4.31
C GLU A 30 -15.08 3.13 -3.44
N THR A 31 -15.27 2.95 -2.13
CA THR A 31 -14.90 3.92 -1.10
C THR A 31 -13.55 3.52 -0.53
N ILE A 32 -12.65 4.49 -0.34
CA ILE A 32 -11.30 4.27 0.17
C ILE A 32 -11.18 4.89 1.56
N TYR A 33 -10.62 4.14 2.50
CA TYR A 33 -10.02 4.65 3.72
C TYR A 33 -8.52 4.68 3.55
N ALA A 34 -7.88 5.79 3.90
CA ALA A 34 -6.43 5.91 3.86
C ALA A 34 -5.89 6.54 5.14
N VAL A 35 -4.69 6.14 5.53
CA VAL A 35 -3.94 6.78 6.61
C VAL A 35 -2.88 7.68 6.00
N THR A 36 -2.87 8.94 6.40
CA THR A 36 -1.83 9.89 6.00
C THR A 36 -0.62 9.81 6.90
N THR A 37 0.53 10.33 6.44
CA THR A 37 1.74 10.50 7.26
C THR A 37 1.54 11.42 8.46
N GLY A 38 0.56 12.33 8.41
CA GLY A 38 0.08 13.12 9.56
C GLY A 38 -0.79 12.35 10.56
N LYS A 39 -0.86 11.00 10.46
CA LYS A 39 -1.68 10.11 11.33
C LYS A 39 -3.17 10.46 11.30
N GLN A 40 -3.69 10.74 10.12
CA GLN A 40 -5.12 10.98 9.92
C GLN A 40 -5.73 9.85 9.10
N LEU A 41 -6.88 9.34 9.56
CA LEU A 41 -7.76 8.51 8.75
C LEU A 41 -8.60 9.43 7.87
N ILE A 42 -8.39 9.34 6.56
CA ILE A 42 -9.19 10.04 5.55
C ILE A 42 -10.08 9.05 4.81
N ARG A 43 -11.21 9.54 4.30
CA ARG A 43 -12.12 8.78 3.45
C ARG A 43 -12.41 9.54 2.17
N PHE A 44 -12.39 8.86 1.02
CA PHE A 44 -12.72 9.45 -0.28
C PHE A 44 -13.30 8.39 -1.22
N ASN A 45 -13.88 8.83 -2.33
CA ASN A 45 -14.34 7.92 -3.39
C ASN A 45 -13.18 7.64 -4.36
N ALA A 46 -12.98 6.38 -4.77
CA ALA A 46 -11.82 5.98 -5.57
C ALA A 46 -11.71 6.68 -6.94
N GLY A 47 -12.82 7.22 -7.49
CA GLY A 47 -12.83 8.02 -8.72
C GLY A 47 -12.62 9.52 -8.52
N GLN A 48 -12.64 9.99 -7.26
CA GLN A 48 -12.54 11.40 -6.88
C GLN A 48 -11.58 11.61 -5.69
N PRO A 49 -10.31 11.18 -5.78
CA PRO A 49 -9.32 11.26 -4.69
C PRO A 49 -9.04 12.69 -4.20
N GLN A 50 -9.35 13.69 -5.01
CA GLN A 50 -9.22 15.10 -4.66
C GLN A 50 -10.23 15.55 -3.60
N ARG A 51 -11.38 14.85 -3.47
CA ARG A 51 -12.48 15.23 -2.59
C ARG A 51 -12.54 14.34 -1.35
N ILE A 52 -12.04 14.86 -0.24
CA ILE A 52 -12.07 14.18 1.05
C ILE A 52 -13.47 14.28 1.68
N LEU A 53 -14.06 13.12 1.98
CA LEU A 53 -15.40 12.96 2.56
C LEU A 53 -15.37 12.94 4.08
N ALA A 54 -14.27 12.50 4.68
CA ALA A 54 -14.03 12.54 6.12
C ALA A 54 -12.53 12.60 6.41
N ARG A 55 -12.15 13.24 7.51
CA ARG A 55 -10.78 13.31 8.03
C ARG A 55 -10.82 13.31 9.55
N LYS A 56 -10.15 12.35 10.19
CA LYS A 56 -10.10 12.20 11.65
C LYS A 56 -8.68 11.84 12.07
N ALA A 57 -8.19 12.43 13.16
CA ALA A 57 -6.89 12.05 13.70
C ALA A 57 -6.97 10.64 14.32
N LEU A 58 -5.97 9.81 14.07
CA LEU A 58 -5.84 8.52 14.74
C LEU A 58 -5.57 8.74 16.24
N SER A 59 -6.21 7.94 17.08
CA SER A 59 -6.01 7.96 18.53
C SER A 59 -5.81 6.54 19.07
N GLY A 60 -5.10 6.39 20.20
CA GLY A 60 -4.83 5.07 20.80
C GLY A 60 -3.56 4.37 20.29
N LEU A 61 -2.83 4.96 19.35
CA LEU A 61 -1.50 4.49 18.96
C LEU A 61 -0.51 4.67 20.12
N ALA A 62 0.48 3.79 20.22
CA ALA A 62 1.55 3.94 21.19
C ALA A 62 2.36 5.22 20.93
N ALA A 63 3.02 5.76 21.97
CA ALA A 63 3.84 6.96 21.83
C ALA A 63 4.96 6.73 20.80
N GLY A 64 5.09 7.64 19.84
CA GLY A 64 6.08 7.52 18.74
C GLY A 64 5.71 6.52 17.64
N GLU A 65 4.60 5.77 17.78
CA GLU A 65 4.19 4.76 16.80
C GLU A 65 3.84 5.38 15.44
N THR A 66 4.26 4.73 14.38
CA THR A 66 3.88 5.03 12.99
C THR A 66 3.36 3.77 12.35
N LEU A 67 2.30 3.85 11.56
CA LEU A 67 1.84 2.70 10.80
C LEU A 67 2.75 2.46 9.58
N LEU A 68 2.81 1.21 9.13
CA LEU A 68 3.50 0.72 7.95
C LEU A 68 2.52 0.42 6.80
N GLY A 69 1.26 0.17 7.12
CA GLY A 69 0.21 -0.15 6.16
C GLY A 69 -1.13 -0.38 6.87
N ILE A 70 -2.21 -0.40 6.08
CA ILE A 70 -3.56 -0.72 6.53
C ILE A 70 -4.25 -1.58 5.49
N ASP A 71 -5.17 -2.43 5.93
CA ASP A 71 -6.04 -3.21 5.05
C ASP A 71 -7.26 -3.77 5.81
N TYR A 72 -8.33 -4.11 5.09
CA TYR A 72 -9.53 -4.74 5.63
C TYR A 72 -9.41 -6.26 5.70
N ARG A 73 -9.73 -6.81 6.87
CA ARG A 73 -10.19 -8.20 6.98
C ARG A 73 -11.63 -8.27 6.48
N VAL A 74 -11.83 -8.40 5.17
CA VAL A 74 -13.14 -8.39 4.50
C VAL A 74 -14.16 -9.30 5.18
N ALA A 75 -13.77 -10.53 5.55
CA ALA A 75 -14.64 -11.50 6.20
C ALA A 75 -15.28 -11.02 7.53
N LYS A 76 -14.75 -9.95 8.15
CA LYS A 76 -15.28 -9.35 9.37
C LYS A 76 -15.60 -7.86 9.23
N GLY A 77 -15.38 -7.24 8.07
CA GLY A 77 -15.56 -5.79 7.87
C GLY A 77 -14.70 -4.93 8.81
N GLN A 78 -13.50 -5.40 9.16
CA GLN A 78 -12.63 -4.75 10.14
C GLN A 78 -11.39 -4.18 9.47
N LEU A 79 -11.11 -2.89 9.67
CA LEU A 79 -9.88 -2.25 9.22
C LEU A 79 -8.75 -2.53 10.21
N PHE A 80 -7.59 -2.92 9.70
CA PHE A 80 -6.38 -3.17 10.46
C PHE A 80 -5.28 -2.20 10.08
N GLY A 81 -4.30 -2.02 10.97
CA GLY A 81 -3.04 -1.36 10.65
C GLY A 81 -1.88 -2.03 11.37
N LEU A 82 -0.71 -2.05 10.73
CA LEU A 82 0.53 -2.56 11.32
C LEU A 82 1.41 -1.40 11.74
N GLY A 83 1.80 -1.33 13.02
CA GLY A 83 2.78 -0.39 13.53
C GLY A 83 4.21 -0.77 13.15
N ALA A 84 5.10 0.22 13.08
CA ALA A 84 6.53 0.03 12.88
C ALA A 84 7.19 -0.69 14.06
N SER A 85 6.57 -0.66 15.24
CA SER A 85 6.94 -1.52 16.37
C SER A 85 6.62 -3.01 16.16
N GLY A 86 5.84 -3.34 15.13
CA GLY A 86 5.26 -4.66 14.92
C GLY A 86 3.93 -4.89 15.65
N GLN A 87 3.40 -3.88 16.35
CA GLN A 87 2.07 -3.95 16.95
C GLN A 87 0.99 -3.94 15.86
N LEU A 88 0.14 -4.96 15.85
CA LEU A 88 -1.06 -4.96 15.03
C LEU A 88 -2.17 -4.17 15.73
N TYR A 89 -2.94 -3.38 14.98
CA TYR A 89 -4.05 -2.59 15.49
C TYR A 89 -5.33 -2.89 14.72
N ARG A 90 -6.47 -2.85 15.41
CA ARG A 90 -7.79 -2.64 14.78
C ARG A 90 -8.07 -1.14 14.75
N ILE A 91 -8.54 -0.62 13.63
CA ILE A 91 -8.90 0.79 13.45
C ILE A 91 -10.42 0.89 13.35
N ASN A 92 -11.05 1.67 14.22
CA ASN A 92 -12.47 1.98 14.13
C ASN A 92 -12.68 3.10 13.11
N THR A 93 -13.36 2.81 12.00
CA THR A 93 -13.60 3.78 10.92
C THR A 93 -14.59 4.88 11.31
N ALA A 94 -15.41 4.65 12.34
CA ALA A 94 -16.40 5.60 12.82
C ALA A 94 -15.79 6.75 13.64
N ASP A 95 -14.68 6.54 14.35
CA ASP A 95 -14.07 7.57 15.21
C ASP A 95 -12.54 7.67 15.10
N ALA A 96 -11.90 6.81 14.30
CA ALA A 96 -10.45 6.71 14.11
C ALA A 96 -9.67 6.30 15.38
N SER A 97 -10.33 5.66 16.35
CA SER A 97 -9.65 5.02 17.47
C SER A 97 -8.96 3.71 17.04
N THR A 98 -7.79 3.43 17.61
CA THR A 98 -7.01 2.22 17.36
C THR A 98 -6.91 1.37 18.62
N THR A 99 -7.13 0.06 18.49
CA THR A 99 -7.00 -0.90 19.61
C THR A 99 -5.91 -1.91 19.27
N PRO A 100 -4.89 -2.10 20.12
CA PRO A 100 -3.83 -3.09 19.88
C PRO A 100 -4.38 -4.52 19.89
N ILE A 101 -3.78 -5.39 19.09
CA ILE A 101 -4.07 -6.80 18.98
C ILE A 101 -2.83 -7.61 19.35
N GLY A 102 -2.97 -8.47 20.35
CA GLY A 102 -1.89 -9.32 20.82
C GLY A 102 -0.63 -8.54 21.22
N THR A 103 0.54 -9.14 20.98
CA THR A 103 1.83 -8.52 21.30
C THR A 103 2.58 -8.12 20.03
N PRO A 104 3.42 -7.08 20.05
CA PRO A 104 4.20 -6.67 18.89
C PRO A 104 5.10 -7.80 18.35
N ALA A 105 5.10 -7.99 17.04
CA ALA A 105 6.00 -8.91 16.35
C ALA A 105 7.37 -8.28 16.06
N ALA A 106 8.45 -9.04 16.20
CA ALA A 106 9.78 -8.57 15.79
C ALA A 106 9.91 -8.61 14.25
N LEU A 107 9.49 -7.53 13.58
CA LEU A 107 9.54 -7.45 12.13
C LEU A 107 10.99 -7.37 11.60
N PRO A 108 11.33 -8.13 10.54
CA PRO A 108 12.65 -8.07 9.91
C PRO A 108 12.81 -6.78 9.11
N ARG A 109 13.71 -5.90 9.56
CA ARG A 109 13.81 -4.52 9.07
C ARG A 109 15.16 -4.14 8.46
N GLU A 110 16.12 -5.07 8.43
CA GLU A 110 17.46 -4.78 7.92
C GLU A 110 17.39 -4.35 6.45
N GLY A 111 17.82 -3.13 6.16
CA GLY A 111 17.76 -2.53 4.83
C GLY A 111 16.37 -2.11 4.34
N ALA A 112 15.31 -2.37 5.12
CA ALA A 112 13.94 -2.06 4.72
C ALA A 112 13.59 -0.59 4.97
N LYS A 113 12.89 0.01 4.01
CA LYS A 113 12.36 1.38 4.07
C LYS A 113 10.85 1.42 3.87
N GLU A 114 10.31 0.53 3.05
CA GLU A 114 8.90 0.54 2.63
C GLU A 114 8.30 -0.87 2.68
N TRP A 115 6.98 -0.95 2.89
CA TRP A 115 6.28 -2.18 3.29
C TRP A 115 4.97 -2.37 2.54
N GLY A 116 4.67 -3.62 2.17
CA GLY A 116 3.34 -4.05 1.77
C GLY A 116 2.64 -4.78 2.92
N PHE A 117 1.33 -4.56 3.07
CA PHE A 117 0.48 -5.14 4.11
C PHE A 117 -0.90 -5.40 3.51
N ASP A 118 -1.36 -6.66 3.51
CA ASP A 118 -2.64 -7.02 2.87
C ASP A 118 -3.21 -8.35 3.42
N PHE A 119 -4.53 -8.47 3.50
CA PHE A 119 -5.21 -9.69 3.92
C PHE A 119 -5.37 -10.67 2.77
N ASN A 120 -4.88 -11.89 2.97
CA ASN A 120 -5.25 -13.00 2.13
C ASN A 120 -6.69 -13.45 2.48
N PRO A 121 -7.65 -13.36 1.54
CA PRO A 121 -9.04 -13.65 1.83
C PRO A 121 -9.36 -15.15 1.99
N THR A 122 -8.47 -16.04 1.56
CA THR A 122 -8.74 -17.49 1.54
C THR A 122 -8.21 -18.21 2.78
N VAL A 123 -7.04 -17.79 3.28
CA VAL A 123 -6.41 -18.40 4.47
C VAL A 123 -6.44 -17.51 5.72
N ASP A 124 -7.06 -16.33 5.63
CA ASP A 124 -7.25 -15.39 6.73
C ASP A 124 -5.93 -15.10 7.47
N ARG A 125 -4.93 -14.69 6.67
CA ARG A 125 -3.61 -14.27 7.14
C ARG A 125 -3.24 -12.96 6.49
N ILE A 126 -2.48 -12.16 7.21
CA ILE A 126 -1.95 -10.90 6.71
C ILE A 126 -0.62 -11.21 6.04
N ARG A 127 -0.46 -10.88 4.76
CA ARG A 127 0.84 -10.84 4.07
C ARG A 127 1.55 -9.55 4.46
N VAL A 128 2.82 -9.68 4.82
CA VAL A 128 3.72 -8.53 5.00
C VAL A 128 4.95 -8.76 4.14
N VAL A 129 5.34 -7.75 3.37
CA VAL A 129 6.52 -7.74 2.51
C VAL A 129 7.26 -6.42 2.66
N ASN A 130 8.54 -6.36 2.29
CA ASN A 130 9.26 -5.09 2.23
C ASN A 130 10.28 -5.02 1.08
N ASP A 131 10.77 -3.81 0.84
CA ASP A 131 11.68 -3.45 -0.25
C ASP A 131 13.11 -3.98 -0.10
N ALA A 132 13.42 -4.54 1.08
CA ALA A 132 14.62 -5.33 1.35
C ALA A 132 14.45 -6.82 1.02
N GLY A 133 13.27 -7.27 0.59
CA GLY A 133 13.00 -8.62 0.12
C GLY A 133 12.53 -9.60 1.20
N PHE A 134 12.13 -9.12 2.38
CA PHE A 134 11.46 -9.97 3.36
C PHE A 134 10.02 -10.25 2.95
N ASN A 135 9.56 -11.44 3.33
CA ASN A 135 8.23 -11.96 3.08
C ASN A 135 7.81 -12.74 4.31
N LEU A 136 6.63 -12.46 4.83
CA LEU A 136 6.12 -13.13 6.03
C LEU A 136 4.60 -13.03 6.09
N ARG A 137 4.03 -13.74 7.06
CA ARG A 137 2.61 -13.68 7.37
C ARG A 137 2.39 -13.39 8.85
N LEU A 138 1.36 -12.62 9.18
CA LEU A 138 0.90 -12.40 10.55
C LEU A 138 -0.47 -13.07 10.78
N HIS A 139 -0.70 -13.53 12.00
CA HIS A 139 -2.00 -14.02 12.45
C HIS A 139 -2.87 -12.84 12.91
N PRO A 140 -4.06 -12.62 12.31
CA PRO A 140 -4.83 -11.40 12.56
C PRO A 140 -5.40 -11.28 13.97
N ASP A 141 -5.61 -12.39 14.67
CA ASP A 141 -6.17 -12.36 16.04
C ASP A 141 -5.09 -12.30 17.14
N THR A 142 -3.82 -12.54 16.82
CA THR A 142 -2.73 -12.58 17.83
C THR A 142 -1.56 -11.65 17.52
N GLY A 143 -1.47 -11.13 16.29
CA GLY A 143 -0.34 -10.31 15.84
C GLY A 143 0.96 -11.09 15.62
N ALA A 144 1.01 -12.38 15.96
CA ALA A 144 2.21 -13.19 15.86
C ALA A 144 2.58 -13.50 14.40
N ILE A 145 3.88 -13.63 14.13
CA ILE A 145 4.39 -14.15 12.86
C ILE A 145 3.97 -15.61 12.73
N VAL A 146 3.44 -15.97 11.57
CA VAL A 146 3.12 -17.35 11.21
C VAL A 146 4.40 -18.06 10.79
N ASP A 147 4.67 -19.20 11.41
CA ASP A 147 5.80 -20.05 11.06
C ASP A 147 5.66 -20.62 9.63
N GLY A 148 6.67 -20.35 8.80
CA GLY A 148 6.79 -20.85 7.44
C GLY A 148 7.22 -22.30 7.36
N ASN A 149 7.86 -22.86 8.40
CA ASN A 149 8.33 -24.23 8.42
C ASN A 149 8.36 -24.81 9.86
N ALA A 150 7.26 -25.46 10.24
CA ALA A 150 7.10 -26.09 11.55
C ALA A 150 8.04 -27.27 11.83
N GLU A 151 8.75 -27.78 10.82
CA GLU A 151 9.75 -28.84 11.01
C GLU A 151 11.07 -28.29 11.58
N GLN A 152 11.28 -26.97 11.55
CA GLN A 152 12.45 -26.31 12.10
C GLN A 152 12.15 -25.65 13.45
N PRO A 153 13.08 -25.67 14.42
CA PRO A 153 12.87 -24.98 15.69
C PRO A 153 12.72 -23.47 15.54
N GLY A 154 11.69 -22.91 16.18
CA GLY A 154 11.42 -21.47 16.19
C GLY A 154 10.68 -20.97 14.95
N VAL A 155 10.30 -19.70 14.95
CA VAL A 155 9.54 -19.10 13.85
C VAL A 155 10.43 -18.91 12.63
N GLN A 156 10.09 -19.58 11.53
CA GLN A 156 10.71 -19.35 10.23
C GLN A 156 9.89 -18.35 9.42
N LEU A 157 10.57 -17.42 8.75
CA LEU A 157 9.90 -16.52 7.79
C LEU A 157 9.56 -17.28 6.50
N ASP A 158 8.67 -16.70 5.69
CA ASP A 158 8.45 -17.19 4.33
C ASP A 158 9.70 -16.93 3.46
N GLY A 159 9.77 -17.60 2.30
CA GLY A 159 10.88 -17.48 1.37
C GLY A 159 11.11 -16.02 0.93
N ARG A 160 12.39 -15.64 0.82
CA ARG A 160 12.82 -14.30 0.40
C ARG A 160 12.26 -13.96 -0.98
N LEU A 161 11.90 -12.70 -1.17
CA LEU A 161 11.39 -12.22 -2.43
C LEU A 161 12.48 -12.27 -3.51
N ALA A 162 12.19 -12.97 -4.60
CA ALA A 162 13.07 -13.08 -5.75
C ALA A 162 12.27 -13.34 -7.02
N TYR A 163 12.69 -12.76 -8.13
CA TYR A 163 12.15 -13.13 -9.44
C TYR A 163 12.44 -14.59 -9.73
N ASP A 164 11.43 -15.31 -10.23
CA ASP A 164 11.59 -16.69 -10.68
C ASP A 164 12.68 -16.78 -11.75
N ALA A 165 13.38 -17.92 -11.83
CA ALA A 165 14.47 -18.12 -12.77
C ALA A 165 14.03 -18.01 -14.24
N ALA A 166 12.76 -18.29 -14.54
CA ALA A 166 12.18 -18.12 -15.87
C ALA A 166 11.59 -16.72 -16.12
N ASP A 167 11.57 -15.85 -15.11
CA ASP A 167 11.04 -14.49 -15.26
C ASP A 167 12.00 -13.59 -16.05
N ALA A 168 11.44 -12.63 -16.78
CA ALA A 168 12.23 -11.65 -17.55
C ALA A 168 13.15 -10.78 -16.67
N ASN A 169 12.88 -10.69 -15.37
CA ASN A 169 13.69 -9.96 -14.40
C ASN A 169 14.50 -10.89 -13.46
N ALA A 170 14.67 -12.16 -13.82
CA ALA A 170 15.52 -13.10 -13.08
C ALA A 170 16.89 -12.50 -12.74
N GLY A 171 17.33 -12.69 -11.49
CA GLY A 171 18.61 -12.18 -10.98
C GLY A 171 18.61 -10.70 -10.58
N LYS A 172 17.58 -9.91 -10.89
CA LYS A 172 17.43 -8.56 -10.35
C LYS A 172 16.93 -8.59 -8.92
N THR A 173 17.39 -7.66 -8.09
CA THR A 173 16.91 -7.52 -6.71
C THR A 173 15.56 -6.80 -6.70
N PRO A 174 14.46 -7.46 -6.25
CA PRO A 174 13.15 -6.84 -6.22
C PRO A 174 13.04 -5.78 -5.12
N GLY A 175 12.25 -4.75 -5.35
CA GLY A 175 11.92 -3.69 -4.39
C GLY A 175 10.42 -3.65 -4.16
N ILE A 176 9.87 -4.64 -3.47
CA ILE A 176 8.43 -4.75 -3.27
C ILE A 176 7.95 -3.81 -2.16
N VAL A 177 7.04 -2.90 -2.50
CA VAL A 177 6.60 -1.82 -1.61
C VAL A 177 5.10 -1.81 -1.34
N ALA A 178 4.34 -2.68 -2.00
CA ALA A 178 2.91 -2.87 -1.79
C ALA A 178 2.50 -4.28 -2.23
N ALA A 179 1.43 -4.81 -1.63
CA ALA A 179 0.83 -6.11 -1.98
C ALA A 179 -0.70 -5.97 -1.96
N GLY A 180 -1.40 -6.82 -2.71
CA GLY A 180 -2.87 -6.84 -2.80
C GLY A 180 -3.37 -8.21 -3.29
N TYR A 181 -4.42 -8.76 -2.69
CA TYR A 181 -5.02 -10.03 -3.08
C TYR A 181 -6.31 -9.85 -3.90
N THR A 182 -6.48 -10.63 -4.97
CA THR A 182 -7.76 -10.73 -5.67
C THR A 182 -8.78 -11.56 -4.89
N TYR A 183 -10.05 -11.36 -5.22
CA TYR A 183 -11.17 -12.14 -4.69
C TYR A 183 -11.83 -12.92 -5.82
N ASN A 184 -11.66 -14.23 -5.82
CA ASN A 184 -12.30 -15.09 -6.81
C ASN A 184 -13.79 -15.27 -6.49
N LYS A 185 -14.65 -15.01 -7.49
CA LYS A 185 -16.12 -15.05 -7.33
C LYS A 185 -16.72 -16.43 -7.52
N ASP A 186 -16.01 -17.32 -8.18
CA ASP A 186 -16.46 -18.67 -8.50
C ASP A 186 -15.91 -19.71 -7.50
N ASN A 187 -14.79 -19.41 -6.85
CA ASN A 187 -14.11 -20.30 -5.92
C ASN A 187 -13.36 -19.50 -4.83
N ASP A 188 -13.97 -19.38 -3.65
CA ASP A 188 -13.44 -18.65 -2.49
C ASP A 188 -12.15 -19.25 -1.89
N LYS A 189 -11.67 -20.39 -2.38
CA LYS A 189 -10.45 -21.05 -1.91
C LYS A 189 -9.20 -20.61 -2.67
N ILE A 190 -9.36 -19.85 -3.74
CA ILE A 190 -8.24 -19.39 -4.57
C ILE A 190 -8.19 -17.85 -4.64
N THR A 191 -6.97 -17.34 -4.72
CA THR A 191 -6.66 -15.91 -4.80
C THR A 191 -5.30 -15.74 -5.49
N THR A 192 -5.08 -14.58 -6.11
CA THR A 192 -3.80 -14.18 -6.67
C THR A 192 -3.23 -13.05 -5.83
N ASN A 193 -1.98 -13.21 -5.36
CA ASN A 193 -1.26 -12.10 -4.73
C ASN A 193 -0.56 -11.27 -5.80
N TYR A 194 -0.95 -10.02 -5.93
CA TYR A 194 -0.24 -9.01 -6.69
C TYR A 194 0.64 -8.17 -5.79
N ALA A 195 1.67 -7.58 -6.36
CA ALA A 195 2.56 -6.67 -5.66
C ALA A 195 3.13 -5.62 -6.61
N LEU A 196 3.59 -4.50 -6.04
CA LEU A 196 4.26 -3.43 -6.77
C LEU A 196 5.76 -3.48 -6.49
N ASP A 197 6.56 -3.65 -7.55
CA ASP A 197 8.00 -3.41 -7.48
C ASP A 197 8.28 -1.94 -7.78
N GLY A 198 8.58 -1.17 -6.74
CA GLY A 198 8.89 0.25 -6.84
C GLY A 198 10.26 0.52 -7.47
N ARG A 199 11.21 -0.42 -7.34
CA ARG A 199 12.56 -0.26 -7.92
C ARG A 199 12.53 -0.37 -9.44
N LEU A 200 11.71 -1.26 -9.97
CA LEU A 200 11.60 -1.52 -11.41
C LEU A 200 10.35 -0.88 -12.05
N GLY A 201 9.41 -0.36 -11.24
CA GLY A 201 8.17 0.24 -11.74
C GLY A 201 7.24 -0.80 -12.38
N LEU A 202 7.08 -1.96 -11.74
CA LEU A 202 6.37 -3.12 -12.28
C LEU A 202 5.18 -3.52 -11.41
N LEU A 203 4.15 -4.05 -12.06
CA LEU A 203 3.20 -4.96 -11.43
C LEU A 203 3.76 -6.39 -11.55
N VAL A 204 3.75 -7.12 -10.44
CA VAL A 204 4.13 -8.52 -10.38
C VAL A 204 3.05 -9.33 -9.66
N HIS A 205 3.08 -10.65 -9.80
CA HIS A 205 2.39 -11.56 -8.89
C HIS A 205 3.40 -12.38 -8.08
N GLN A 206 3.09 -12.63 -6.81
CA GLN A 206 3.89 -13.44 -5.90
C GLN A 206 3.27 -14.83 -5.78
N GLY A 207 3.99 -15.86 -6.20
CA GLY A 207 3.39 -17.17 -6.51
C GLY A 207 2.64 -17.16 -7.84
N THR A 208 2.01 -18.27 -8.21
CA THR A 208 1.26 -18.38 -9.48
C THR A 208 -0.11 -17.72 -9.39
N LYS A 209 -0.62 -17.22 -10.51
CA LYS A 209 -2.03 -16.79 -10.65
C LYS A 209 -3.00 -17.95 -10.43
N GLU A 210 -4.23 -17.61 -10.05
CA GLU A 210 -5.36 -18.54 -10.00
C GLU A 210 -5.46 -19.38 -11.28
N GLY A 211 -5.68 -20.69 -11.12
CA GLY A 211 -5.86 -21.63 -12.24
C GLY A 211 -4.57 -22.12 -12.92
N VAL A 212 -3.40 -21.54 -12.63
CA VAL A 212 -2.11 -21.99 -13.21
C VAL A 212 -1.58 -23.24 -12.49
N GLN A 213 -0.99 -24.18 -13.24
CA GLN A 213 -0.41 -25.43 -12.73
C GLN A 213 1.03 -25.65 -13.27
N PRO A 214 1.96 -26.19 -12.46
CA PRO A 214 1.81 -26.46 -11.03
C PRO A 214 1.73 -25.16 -10.20
N PRO A 215 1.00 -25.15 -9.06
CA PRO A 215 0.85 -23.94 -8.27
C PRO A 215 2.14 -23.63 -7.51
N VAL A 216 2.49 -22.35 -7.45
CA VAL A 216 3.57 -21.84 -6.60
C VAL A 216 2.94 -20.95 -5.53
N SER A 217 3.11 -21.34 -4.27
CA SER A 217 2.59 -20.54 -3.14
C SER A 217 3.32 -19.20 -3.04
N PRO A 218 2.62 -18.10 -2.71
CA PRO A 218 3.28 -16.82 -2.39
C PRO A 218 4.27 -16.95 -1.20
N ASN A 219 4.11 -17.95 -0.33
CA ASN A 219 5.06 -18.21 0.77
C ASN A 219 6.47 -18.58 0.28
N THR A 220 6.63 -18.95 -0.99
CA THR A 220 7.96 -19.20 -1.57
C THR A 220 8.74 -17.92 -1.87
N GLY A 221 8.07 -16.77 -1.90
CA GLY A 221 8.66 -15.48 -2.28
C GLY A 221 8.94 -15.31 -3.78
N ARG A 222 8.54 -16.26 -4.61
CA ARG A 222 8.78 -16.19 -6.07
C ARG A 222 7.89 -15.14 -6.73
N LEU A 223 8.50 -14.28 -7.52
CA LEU A 223 7.85 -13.19 -8.24
C LEU A 223 7.84 -13.46 -9.75
N TYR A 224 6.72 -13.09 -10.37
CA TYR A 224 6.50 -13.20 -11.81
C TYR A 224 5.97 -11.87 -12.33
N THR A 225 6.60 -11.35 -13.37
CA THR A 225 6.31 -10.04 -13.96
C THR A 225 5.01 -10.07 -14.74
N VAL A 226 4.11 -9.12 -14.44
CA VAL A 226 2.90 -8.88 -15.25
C VAL A 226 3.23 -7.86 -16.35
N GLY A 227 3.77 -6.71 -15.96
CA GLY A 227 4.13 -5.65 -16.91
C GLY A 227 4.50 -4.35 -16.22
N SER A 228 4.89 -3.37 -17.04
CA SER A 228 5.27 -2.04 -16.55
C SER A 228 4.05 -1.22 -16.15
N LEU A 229 4.17 -0.52 -15.01
CA LEU A 229 3.18 0.47 -14.57
C LEU A 229 3.17 1.71 -15.48
N GLY A 230 4.23 1.96 -16.25
CA GLY A 230 4.34 3.13 -17.12
C GLY A 230 4.63 4.45 -16.40
N ILE A 231 4.94 4.40 -15.09
CA ILE A 231 5.19 5.58 -14.25
C ILE A 231 6.64 5.69 -13.74
N GLY A 232 7.53 4.79 -14.19
CA GLY A 232 8.92 4.73 -13.73
C GLY A 232 9.07 4.13 -12.33
N ALA A 233 10.26 4.26 -11.75
CA ALA A 233 10.55 3.84 -10.39
C ALA A 233 9.94 4.79 -9.35
N PHE A 234 9.59 4.25 -8.19
CA PHE A 234 9.03 4.99 -7.06
C PHE A 234 9.41 4.30 -5.74
N GLU A 235 9.44 5.07 -4.67
CA GLU A 235 9.85 4.55 -3.36
C GLU A 235 8.65 4.01 -2.59
N ARG A 236 7.56 4.78 -2.51
CA ARG A 236 6.39 4.42 -1.71
C ARG A 236 5.17 4.14 -2.57
N ALA A 237 4.45 3.08 -2.25
CA ALA A 237 3.11 2.88 -2.75
C ALA A 237 2.21 2.15 -1.75
N THR A 238 0.91 2.18 -2.02
CA THR A 238 -0.10 1.29 -1.45
C THR A 238 -0.78 0.57 -2.60
N LEU A 239 -1.32 -0.61 -2.37
CA LEU A 239 -2.11 -1.37 -3.34
C LEU A 239 -3.26 -2.02 -2.59
N ASP A 240 -4.45 -1.93 -3.14
CA ASP A 240 -5.58 -2.75 -2.71
C ASP A 240 -6.47 -3.09 -3.91
N ILE A 241 -7.15 -4.23 -3.84
CA ILE A 241 -7.93 -4.83 -4.90
C ILE A 241 -9.33 -5.08 -4.37
N SER A 242 -10.33 -4.46 -5.01
CA SER A 242 -11.72 -4.56 -4.57
C SER A 242 -12.18 -6.01 -4.51
N ASP A 243 -12.73 -6.40 -3.36
CA ASP A 243 -13.34 -7.70 -3.18
C ASP A 243 -14.51 -7.91 -4.13
N VAL A 244 -15.30 -6.87 -4.42
CA VAL A 244 -16.47 -6.93 -5.32
C VAL A 244 -16.07 -6.96 -6.79
N SER A 245 -15.25 -6.01 -7.25
CA SER A 245 -15.01 -5.77 -8.68
C SER A 245 -13.66 -6.28 -9.19
N ASN A 246 -12.75 -6.71 -8.31
CA ASN A 246 -11.32 -6.91 -8.60
C ASN A 246 -10.64 -5.70 -9.27
N THR A 247 -11.22 -4.50 -9.14
CA THR A 247 -10.55 -3.27 -9.57
C THR A 247 -9.43 -2.96 -8.59
N ALA A 248 -8.20 -2.86 -9.11
CA ALA A 248 -7.03 -2.53 -8.33
C ALA A 248 -6.77 -1.02 -8.33
N TYR A 249 -6.51 -0.48 -7.14
CA TYR A 249 -6.11 0.91 -6.96
C TYR A 249 -4.81 1.01 -6.19
N ALA A 250 -4.01 2.01 -6.53
CA ALA A 250 -2.74 2.27 -5.89
C ALA A 250 -2.55 3.75 -5.60
N SER A 251 -2.03 4.08 -4.42
CA SER A 251 -1.38 5.36 -4.20
C SER A 251 0.11 5.21 -4.45
N VAL A 252 0.72 6.11 -5.21
CA VAL A 252 2.17 6.14 -5.42
C VAL A 252 2.70 7.50 -5.00
N GLY A 253 3.73 7.51 -4.15
CA GLY A 253 4.43 8.72 -3.76
C GLY A 253 5.40 9.14 -4.87
N GLN A 254 5.13 10.27 -5.52
CA GLN A 254 6.03 10.87 -6.52
C GLN A 254 6.30 12.33 -6.18
N GLY A 255 7.56 12.69 -5.97
CA GLY A 255 7.97 14.07 -5.67
C GLY A 255 7.29 14.63 -4.40
N GLY A 256 7.08 13.79 -3.38
CA GLY A 256 6.41 14.17 -2.14
C GLY A 256 4.88 14.22 -2.21
N THR A 257 4.29 13.92 -3.38
CA THR A 257 2.84 13.97 -3.62
C THR A 257 2.26 12.55 -3.76
N SER A 258 1.15 12.25 -3.06
CA SER A 258 0.39 11.01 -3.28
C SER A 258 -0.49 11.09 -4.52
N ARG A 259 -0.13 10.32 -5.55
CA ARG A 259 -0.89 10.17 -6.80
C ARG A 259 -1.72 8.89 -6.76
N TRP A 260 -3.00 8.96 -7.11
CA TRP A 260 -3.93 7.83 -7.09
C TRP A 260 -4.13 7.26 -8.50
N TYR A 261 -3.94 5.96 -8.65
CA TYR A 261 -4.00 5.25 -9.92
C TYR A 261 -5.01 4.10 -9.86
N ARG A 262 -5.62 3.81 -11.01
CA ARG A 262 -6.18 2.49 -11.30
C ARG A 262 -5.11 1.63 -11.96
N ILE A 263 -4.96 0.39 -11.52
CA ILE A 263 -4.00 -0.57 -12.09
C ILE A 263 -4.76 -1.64 -12.87
N ASP A 264 -4.34 -1.88 -14.10
CA ASP A 264 -4.83 -2.99 -14.90
C ASP A 264 -4.06 -4.28 -14.52
N LEU A 265 -4.73 -5.24 -13.89
CA LEU A 265 -4.09 -6.46 -13.37
C LEU A 265 -3.64 -7.44 -14.47
N ALA A 266 -4.12 -7.27 -15.70
CA ALA A 266 -3.74 -8.13 -16.82
C ALA A 266 -2.44 -7.67 -17.49
N SER A 267 -2.27 -6.36 -17.68
CA SER A 267 -1.16 -5.73 -18.40
C SER A 267 -0.14 -5.04 -17.49
N GLY A 268 -0.51 -4.73 -16.25
CA GLY A 268 0.29 -3.93 -15.32
C GLY A 268 0.18 -2.43 -15.51
N LYS A 269 -0.55 -1.92 -16.50
CA LYS A 269 -0.59 -0.48 -16.81
C LYS A 269 -1.30 0.33 -15.71
N ALA A 270 -0.66 1.41 -15.24
CA ALA A 270 -1.29 2.37 -14.33
C ALA A 270 -1.97 3.50 -15.10
N THR A 271 -3.16 3.92 -14.65
CA THR A 271 -3.90 5.07 -15.17
C THR A 271 -4.15 6.07 -14.04
N LEU A 272 -3.61 7.28 -14.17
CA LEU A 272 -3.77 8.34 -13.17
C LEU A 272 -5.25 8.74 -13.06
N ILE A 273 -5.75 8.82 -11.83
CA ILE A 273 -7.08 9.34 -11.51
C ILE A 273 -6.96 10.78 -10.97
N GLY A 274 -6.01 11.02 -10.07
CA GLY A 274 -5.77 12.35 -9.50
C GLY A 274 -4.89 12.33 -8.26
N THR A 275 -4.65 13.50 -7.68
CA THR A 275 -3.90 13.68 -6.44
C THR A 275 -4.79 13.48 -5.21
N VAL A 276 -4.34 12.70 -4.23
CA VAL A 276 -5.08 12.48 -2.98
C VAL A 276 -4.92 13.68 -2.06
N ALA A 277 -6.03 14.23 -1.54
CA ALA A 277 -6.03 15.18 -0.42
C ALA A 277 -5.07 16.39 -0.54
N GLY A 278 -4.81 16.91 -1.75
CA GLY A 278 -3.86 18.00 -1.95
C GLY A 278 -2.38 17.59 -1.86
N GLY A 279 -2.09 16.29 -1.80
CA GLY A 279 -0.77 15.72 -2.02
C GLY A 279 -0.13 15.06 -0.81
N GLU A 280 -0.75 15.11 0.38
CA GLU A 280 -0.17 14.50 1.59
C GLU A 280 0.20 13.02 1.37
N ALA A 281 1.41 12.64 1.75
CA ALA A 281 1.89 11.27 1.63
C ALA A 281 0.98 10.31 2.42
N LEU A 282 0.56 9.22 1.78
CA LEU A 282 -0.16 8.14 2.43
C LEU A 282 0.81 7.11 3.01
N VAL A 283 0.38 6.47 4.09
CA VAL A 283 1.02 5.30 4.71
C VAL A 283 0.36 4.02 4.22
N GLY A 284 -0.97 4.03 4.07
CA GLY A 284 -1.75 2.89 3.61
C GLY A 284 -3.11 3.35 3.10
N ALA A 285 -3.72 2.56 2.22
CA ALA A 285 -5.06 2.78 1.71
C ALA A 285 -5.75 1.43 1.52
N ALA A 286 -7.02 1.36 1.90
CA ALA A 286 -7.84 0.15 1.85
C ALA A 286 -9.25 0.48 1.36
N ILE A 287 -9.83 -0.42 0.58
CA ILE A 287 -11.15 -0.36 -0.02
C ILE A 287 -12.14 -0.87 1.03
N GLU A 288 -13.19 -0.08 1.27
CA GLU A 288 -14.30 -0.50 2.13
C GLU A 288 -15.01 -1.72 1.47
N PRO A 289 -15.16 -2.84 2.20
CA PRO A 289 -15.85 -4.05 1.71
C PRO A 289 -17.35 -3.84 1.47
#